data_AF-A3IXB7-F1
#
_entry.id   AF-A3IXB7-F1
#
_cell.length_a   1.000
_cell.length_b   1.000
_cell.length_c   1.000
_cell.angle_alpha   90.00
_cell.angle_beta   90.00
_cell.angle_gamma   90.00
#
_symmetry.space_group_name_H-M   'P 1'
#
loop_
_entity.id
_entity.type
_entity.pdbx_description
1 polymer ?
#
loop_
_entity_poly.entity_id
_entity_poly.type
_entity_poly.pdbx_seq_one_letter_code
_entity_poly.pdbx_strand_id
1 'polypeptide(L)'
;MSLLNKAKLRGTSDSVSVKDAYGKLVLICLGGTALMLVFQLGLIIGIFQVGNKPPPTLVQLANGDSIGVTPIDSAERTDESILTFLNDIFSLTFTWAGTMQDPNQPGQIIVDPGVDVSDENGQRIGKVPTTVWSASLAMELNFRQEFLRQIAELVPQSVFTQKTNVAFVPVSFSPPEQVSEGRWKVRLVSNLLFLKDLGTVAEVVPYNVDIYVRSVVPPNSQLINNLSQPSDHKDPKNFPTLAQQVAEIRQAALEIDSIIPYRREDLN
;
A
#
# COMPACT_ATOMS: atom_id res chain seq x y z
N MET A 1 84.93 38.11 39.42
CA MET A 1 84.41 38.67 38.15
C MET A 1 82.99 38.16 37.97
N SER A 2 81.96 38.99 38.20
CA SER A 2 81.24 39.79 37.17
C SER A 2 80.57 38.85 36.15
N LEU A 3 79.23 38.76 36.02
CA LEU A 3 78.23 39.81 35.74
C LEU A 3 76.87 39.32 36.29
N LEU A 4 76.20 40.00 37.22
CA LEU A 4 75.19 41.03 36.96
C LEU A 4 74.27 40.74 35.76
N ASN A 5 73.09 40.16 36.00
CA ASN A 5 71.90 40.55 35.25
C ASN A 5 70.59 40.33 36.02
N LYS A 6 70.08 41.44 36.57
CA LYS A 6 68.68 41.87 36.59
C LYS A 6 67.60 40.77 36.68
N ALA A 7 67.27 40.35 37.90
CA ALA A 7 65.88 40.11 38.26
C ALA A 7 65.40 41.31 39.06
N LYS A 8 65.05 42.38 38.33
CA LYS A 8 64.32 43.52 38.87
C LYS A 8 62.98 42.95 39.36
N LEU A 9 62.86 42.73 40.66
CA LEU A 9 61.59 42.45 41.34
C LEU A 9 60.68 43.67 41.08
N ARG A 10 59.94 43.58 39.98
CA ARG A 10 58.93 44.55 39.58
C ARG A 10 57.78 44.34 40.56
N GLY A 11 57.67 45.28 41.49
CA GLY A 11 56.53 45.37 42.37
C GLY A 11 55.24 45.42 41.55
N THR A 12 54.28 44.62 41.99
CA THR A 12 52.98 45.08 42.48
C THR A 12 52.41 43.90 43.27
N SER A 13 52.76 43.87 44.56
CA SER A 13 51.88 43.29 45.55
C SER A 13 50.66 44.21 45.61
N ASP A 14 49.73 44.03 44.67
CA ASP A 14 48.37 44.51 44.88
C ASP A 14 47.85 43.65 46.02
N SER A 15 47.84 44.23 47.21
CA SER A 15 47.12 43.70 48.35
C SER A 15 45.70 43.42 47.85
N VAL A 16 45.39 42.16 47.54
CA VAL A 16 44.03 41.77 47.21
C VAL A 16 43.26 42.06 48.47
N SER A 17 42.54 43.19 48.44
CA SER A 17 41.66 43.60 49.51
C SER A 17 40.78 42.40 49.81
N VAL A 18 40.75 41.95 51.06
CA VAL A 18 39.92 40.82 51.47
C VAL A 18 38.47 41.03 51.01
N LYS A 19 38.03 42.29 50.94
CA LYS A 19 36.75 42.71 50.34
C LYS A 19 36.63 42.43 48.83
N ASP A 20 37.69 42.62 48.04
CA ASP A 20 37.73 42.28 46.60
C ASP A 20 37.76 40.77 46.34
N ALA A 21 38.43 39.99 47.22
CA ALA A 21 38.42 38.53 47.14
C ALA A 21 37.03 37.95 47.39
N TYR A 22 36.31 38.46 48.41
CA TYR A 22 34.93 38.06 48.67
C TYR A 22 33.97 38.46 47.54
N GLY A 23 34.14 39.66 46.96
CA GLY A 23 33.33 40.09 45.82
C GLY A 23 33.47 39.19 44.60
N LYS A 24 34.71 38.78 44.27
CA LYS A 24 34.98 37.84 43.16
C LYS A 24 34.42 36.44 43.43
N LEU A 25 34.52 35.95 44.66
CA LEU A 25 33.98 34.64 45.04
C LEU A 25 32.46 34.61 44.93
N VAL A 26 31.76 35.66 45.37
CA VAL A 26 30.30 35.79 45.22
C VAL A 26 29.89 35.83 43.74
N LEU A 27 30.62 36.56 42.89
CA LEU A 27 30.36 36.61 41.45
C LEU A 27 30.55 35.25 40.77
N ILE A 28 31.57 34.48 41.16
CA ILE A 28 31.78 33.12 40.62
C ILE A 28 30.67 32.18 41.06
N CYS A 29 30.25 32.23 42.33
CA CYS A 29 29.14 31.42 42.82
C CYS A 29 27.81 31.79 42.13
N LEU A 30 27.53 33.08 41.95
CA LEU A 30 26.32 33.55 41.27
C LEU A 30 26.33 33.20 39.77
N GLY A 31 27.49 33.32 39.12
CA GLY A 31 27.66 32.91 37.72
C GLY A 31 27.50 31.39 37.55
N GLY A 32 28.04 30.60 38.48
CA GLY A 32 27.92 29.15 38.48
C GLY A 32 26.48 28.67 38.66
N THR A 33 25.71 29.30 39.57
CA THR A 33 24.29 28.96 39.74
C THR A 33 23.44 29.38 38.54
N ALA A 34 23.73 30.54 37.93
CA ALA A 34 23.06 30.97 36.70
C ALA A 34 23.31 30.01 35.53
N LEU A 35 24.56 29.55 35.34
CA LEU A 35 24.90 28.57 34.32
C LEU A 35 24.19 27.23 34.54
N MET A 36 24.15 26.76 35.79
CA MET A 36 23.46 25.53 36.15
C MET A 36 21.95 25.62 35.89
N LEU A 37 21.34 26.79 36.14
CA LEU A 37 19.93 27.05 35.85
C LEU A 37 19.66 27.02 34.34
N VAL A 38 20.51 27.64 33.52
CA VAL A 38 20.38 27.60 32.05
C VAL A 38 20.50 26.17 31.52
N PHE A 39 21.42 25.36 32.08
CA PHE A 39 21.57 23.96 31.72
C PHE A 39 20.31 23.14 32.07
N GLN A 40 19.75 23.34 33.27
CA GLN A 40 18.50 22.71 33.71
C GLN A 40 17.32 23.10 32.80
N LEU A 41 17.20 24.37 32.41
CA LEU A 41 16.18 24.82 31.47
C LEU A 41 16.34 24.15 30.09
N GLY A 42 17.57 24.00 29.60
CA GLY A 42 17.85 23.28 28.36
C GLY A 42 17.39 21.82 28.40
N LEU A 43 17.64 21.13 29.52
CA LEU A 43 17.15 19.75 29.72
C LEU A 43 15.62 19.69 29.76
N ILE A 44 14.97 20.63 30.46
CA ILE A 44 13.50 20.69 30.55
C ILE A 44 12.88 20.91 29.15
N ILE A 45 13.43 21.83 28.35
CA ILE A 45 12.97 22.06 26.98
C ILE A 45 13.16 20.81 26.12
N GLY A 46 14.30 20.11 26.26
CA GLY A 46 14.55 18.84 25.59
C GLY A 46 13.53 17.76 25.95
N ILE A 47 13.18 17.65 27.24
CA ILE A 47 12.16 16.71 27.74
C ILE A 47 10.78 17.06 27.19
N PHE A 48 10.39 18.34 27.18
CA PHE A 48 9.11 18.77 26.58
C PHE A 48 9.06 18.51 25.06
N GLN A 49 10.17 18.66 24.34
CA GLN A 49 10.22 18.34 22.91
C GLN A 49 10.13 16.84 22.62
N VAL A 50 10.67 15.99 23.49
CA VAL A 50 10.58 14.52 23.34
C VAL A 50 9.20 14.01 23.79
N GLY A 51 8.67 14.54 24.89
CA GLY A 51 7.37 14.16 25.44
C GLY A 51 6.17 14.56 24.57
N ASN A 52 6.32 15.61 23.74
CA ASN A 52 5.29 16.03 22.80
C ASN A 52 5.34 15.29 21.45
N LYS A 53 6.29 14.36 21.24
CA LYS A 53 6.23 13.50 20.05
C LYS A 53 5.16 12.44 20.28
N PRO A 54 4.19 12.27 19.35
CA PRO A 54 3.20 11.20 19.48
C PRO A 54 3.94 9.87 19.61
N PRO A 55 3.58 9.03 20.59
CA PRO A 55 4.25 7.75 20.79
C PRO A 55 4.12 6.91 19.51
N PRO A 56 5.20 6.28 19.02
CA PRO A 56 5.11 5.43 17.86
C PRO A 56 4.14 4.30 18.15
N THR A 57 3.10 4.15 17.32
CA THR A 57 2.19 3.01 17.42
C THR A 57 2.92 1.77 16.91
N LEU A 58 3.18 0.83 17.81
CA LEU A 58 3.79 -0.45 17.49
C LEU A 58 2.67 -1.48 17.32
N VAL A 59 2.68 -2.19 16.20
CA VAL A 59 1.85 -3.39 16.04
C VAL A 59 2.75 -4.61 16.09
N GLN A 60 2.33 -5.62 16.85
CA GLN A 60 3.02 -6.90 16.91
C GLN A 60 2.47 -7.80 15.81
N LEU A 61 3.36 -8.27 14.95
CA LEU A 61 3.04 -9.25 13.91
C LEU A 61 2.84 -10.64 14.52
N ALA A 62 2.17 -11.53 13.78
CA ALA A 62 1.90 -12.91 14.22
C ALA A 62 3.16 -13.73 14.54
N ASN A 63 4.31 -13.33 14.02
CA ASN A 63 5.62 -13.95 14.30
C ASN A 63 6.29 -13.41 15.57
N GLY A 64 5.69 -12.44 16.27
CA GLY A 64 6.21 -11.83 17.49
C GLY A 64 7.03 -10.55 17.27
N ASP A 65 7.35 -10.20 16.02
CA ASP A 65 8.10 -8.98 15.70
C ASP A 65 7.23 -7.73 15.86
N SER A 66 7.83 -6.64 16.32
CA SER A 66 7.15 -5.34 16.47
C SER A 66 7.59 -4.40 15.36
N ILE A 67 6.64 -3.88 14.58
CA ILE A 67 6.90 -2.87 13.55
C ILE A 67 6.31 -1.54 14.00
N GLY A 68 7.10 -0.48 13.87
CA GLY A 68 6.62 0.89 14.01
C GLY A 68 5.70 1.24 12.85
N VAL A 69 4.44 1.54 13.14
CA VAL A 69 3.46 1.95 12.15
C VAL A 69 3.12 3.40 12.42
N THR A 70 3.09 4.22 11.38
CA THR A 70 2.45 5.54 11.44
C THR A 70 0.95 5.36 11.27
N PRO A 71 0.11 5.85 12.18
CA PRO A 71 -1.34 5.76 12.01
C PRO A 71 -1.72 6.58 10.78
N ILE A 72 -2.23 5.89 9.77
CA ILE A 72 -2.82 6.47 8.56
C ILE A 72 -4.33 6.53 8.83
N ASP A 73 -4.99 7.60 8.38
CA ASP A 73 -6.44 7.72 8.54
C ASP A 73 -7.17 6.55 7.87
N SER A 74 -8.35 6.19 8.37
CA SER A 74 -9.09 5.01 7.89
C SER A 74 -9.39 5.09 6.39
N ALA A 75 -9.48 6.30 5.83
CA ALA A 75 -9.72 6.58 4.42
C ALA A 75 -8.43 6.70 3.59
N GLU A 76 -7.25 6.84 4.20
CA GLU A 76 -5.98 7.03 3.49
C GLU A 76 -5.26 5.69 3.20
N ARG A 77 -4.53 5.62 2.10
CA ARG A 77 -3.78 4.44 1.67
C ARG A 77 -2.42 4.86 1.14
N THR A 78 -1.43 3.98 1.30
CA THR A 78 -0.11 4.21 0.73
C THR A 78 -0.12 3.98 -0.78
N ASP A 79 0.70 4.73 -1.50
CA ASP A 79 0.82 4.59 -2.95
C ASP A 79 1.14 3.14 -3.36
N GLU A 80 2.05 2.50 -2.63
CA GLU A 80 2.44 1.10 -2.85
C GLU A 80 1.26 0.13 -2.72
N SER A 81 0.38 0.33 -1.73
CA SER A 81 -0.80 -0.51 -1.54
C SER A 81 -1.77 -0.37 -2.70
N ILE A 82 -2.01 0.85 -3.17
CA ILE A 82 -2.88 1.12 -4.32
C ILE A 82 -2.31 0.49 -5.59
N LEU A 83 -1.01 0.68 -5.85
CA LEU A 83 -0.36 0.17 -7.04
C LEU A 83 -0.30 -1.36 -7.07
N THR A 84 -0.01 -1.99 -5.92
CA THR A 84 0.00 -3.45 -5.79
C THR A 84 -1.41 -4.02 -6.02
N PHE A 85 -2.42 -3.44 -5.36
CA PHE A 85 -3.82 -3.81 -5.56
C PHE A 85 -4.23 -3.73 -7.04
N LEU A 86 -3.92 -2.61 -7.70
CA LEU A 86 -4.24 -2.45 -9.12
C LEU A 86 -3.50 -3.45 -10.01
N ASN A 87 -2.20 -3.66 -9.78
CA ASN A 87 -1.44 -4.63 -10.57
C ASN A 87 -2.01 -6.04 -10.43
N ASP A 88 -2.37 -6.46 -9.21
CA ASP A 88 -2.91 -7.79 -8.94
C ASP A 88 -4.29 -7.96 -9.60
N ILE A 89 -5.20 -7.00 -9.41
CA ILE A 89 -6.54 -7.06 -10.00
C ILE A 89 -6.47 -7.05 -11.52
N PHE A 90 -5.67 -6.18 -12.15
CA PHE A 90 -5.55 -6.15 -13.60
C PHE A 90 -4.85 -7.40 -14.16
N SER A 91 -3.85 -7.93 -13.46
CA SER A 91 -3.21 -9.19 -13.86
C SER A 91 -4.20 -10.36 -13.84
N LEU A 92 -5.02 -10.48 -12.78
CA LEU A 92 -6.07 -11.51 -12.69
C LEU A 92 -7.18 -11.31 -13.73
N THR A 93 -7.47 -10.05 -14.06
CA THR A 93 -8.55 -9.68 -14.98
C THR A 93 -8.17 -9.83 -16.45
N PHE A 94 -6.89 -9.68 -16.83
CA PHE A 94 -6.46 -9.63 -18.22
C PHE A 94 -5.43 -10.70 -18.62
N THR A 95 -5.09 -11.62 -17.69
CA THR A 95 -4.29 -12.80 -18.01
C THR A 95 -5.18 -14.02 -18.11
N TRP A 96 -5.37 -14.54 -19.32
CA TRP A 96 -6.28 -15.65 -19.61
C TRP A 96 -5.52 -16.81 -20.25
N ALA A 97 -5.56 -17.99 -19.62
CA ALA A 97 -4.87 -19.18 -20.13
C ALA A 97 -5.83 -20.34 -20.46
N GLY A 98 -7.15 -20.14 -20.32
CA GLY A 98 -8.14 -21.21 -20.47
C GLY A 98 -8.01 -22.33 -19.43
N THR A 99 -7.25 -22.06 -18.38
CA THR A 99 -6.91 -23.01 -17.31
C THR A 99 -6.99 -22.30 -15.98
N MET A 100 -7.32 -23.07 -14.94
CA MET A 100 -7.36 -22.61 -13.56
C MET A 100 -6.82 -23.72 -12.65
N GLN A 101 -6.43 -23.35 -11.42
CA GLN A 101 -6.11 -24.35 -10.41
C GLN A 101 -7.39 -25.09 -10.01
N ASP A 102 -7.32 -26.41 -9.87
CA ASP A 102 -8.43 -27.20 -9.35
C ASP A 102 -8.72 -26.76 -7.92
N PRO A 103 -9.92 -26.23 -7.62
CA PRO A 103 -10.25 -25.84 -6.27
C PRO A 103 -10.31 -27.02 -5.29
N ASN A 104 -10.38 -28.27 -5.78
CA ASN A 104 -10.37 -29.50 -4.97
C ASN A 104 -8.97 -30.09 -4.76
N GLN A 105 -8.00 -29.76 -5.63
CA GLN A 105 -6.67 -30.37 -5.65
C GLN A 105 -5.60 -29.31 -5.92
N PRO A 106 -5.02 -28.72 -4.86
CA PRO A 106 -3.96 -27.73 -4.99
C PRO A 106 -2.80 -28.24 -5.85
N GLY A 107 -2.40 -27.46 -6.85
CA GLY A 107 -1.32 -27.81 -7.79
C GLY A 107 -1.78 -28.57 -9.04
N GLN A 108 -3.03 -29.03 -9.11
CA GLN A 108 -3.60 -29.54 -10.35
C GLN A 108 -4.18 -28.40 -11.20
N ILE A 109 -3.89 -28.40 -12.50
CA ILE A 109 -4.42 -27.44 -13.46
C ILE A 109 -5.55 -28.11 -14.23
N ILE A 110 -6.74 -27.49 -14.22
CA ILE A 110 -7.93 -27.91 -14.95
C ILE A 110 -8.32 -26.88 -16.01
N VAL A 111 -9.14 -27.30 -16.97
CA VAL A 111 -9.75 -26.38 -17.95
C VAL A 111 -10.69 -25.43 -17.22
N ASP A 112 -10.58 -24.13 -17.48
CA ASP A 112 -11.49 -23.14 -16.90
C ASP A 112 -12.88 -23.23 -17.59
N PRO A 113 -13.96 -23.61 -16.87
CA PRO A 113 -15.31 -23.66 -17.44
C PRO A 113 -15.89 -22.27 -17.77
N GLY A 114 -15.29 -21.22 -17.20
CA GLY A 114 -15.77 -19.84 -17.23
C GLY A 114 -17.08 -19.63 -16.49
N VAL A 115 -17.43 -18.36 -16.30
CA VAL A 115 -18.67 -17.91 -15.68
C VAL A 115 -19.51 -17.18 -16.74
N ASP A 116 -20.78 -17.58 -16.85
CA ASP A 116 -21.70 -16.92 -17.78
C ASP A 116 -22.12 -15.56 -17.22
N VAL A 117 -22.09 -14.54 -18.08
CA VAL A 117 -22.53 -13.17 -17.75
C VAL A 117 -23.87 -12.93 -18.42
N SER A 118 -24.83 -12.46 -17.64
CA SER A 118 -26.19 -12.17 -18.09
C SER A 118 -26.54 -10.69 -17.94
N ASP A 119 -27.47 -10.24 -18.77
CA ASP A 119 -28.14 -8.94 -18.71
C ASP A 119 -29.08 -8.83 -17.50
N GLU A 120 -29.55 -7.62 -17.20
CA GLU A 120 -30.60 -7.31 -16.23
C GLU A 120 -31.88 -8.14 -16.48
N ASN A 121 -32.16 -8.48 -17.74
CA ASN A 121 -33.29 -9.33 -18.13
C ASN A 121 -33.03 -10.84 -18.02
N GLY A 122 -31.85 -11.24 -17.51
CA GLY A 122 -31.44 -12.64 -17.37
C GLY A 122 -30.97 -13.31 -18.67
N GLN A 123 -30.90 -12.58 -19.78
CA GLN A 123 -30.35 -13.11 -21.04
C GLN A 123 -28.83 -13.21 -20.96
N ARG A 124 -28.28 -14.37 -21.35
CA ARG A 124 -26.83 -14.57 -21.40
C ARG A 124 -26.20 -13.71 -22.50
N ILE A 125 -25.29 -12.83 -22.11
CA ILE A 125 -24.53 -11.94 -23.01
C ILE A 125 -23.23 -12.60 -23.46
N GLY A 126 -22.57 -13.32 -22.55
CA GLY A 126 -21.31 -13.94 -22.87
C GLY A 126 -20.77 -14.82 -21.74
N LYS A 127 -19.47 -15.08 -21.79
CA LYS A 127 -18.76 -15.89 -20.81
C LYS A 127 -17.41 -15.25 -20.52
N VAL A 128 -17.05 -15.17 -19.25
CA VAL A 128 -15.75 -14.67 -18.78
C VAL A 128 -14.97 -15.79 -18.09
N PRO A 129 -13.63 -15.74 -18.04
CA PRO A 129 -12.83 -16.65 -17.22
C PRO A 129 -13.21 -16.55 -15.74
N THR A 130 -13.05 -17.64 -15.00
CA THR A 130 -13.39 -17.68 -13.57
C THR A 130 -12.57 -16.66 -12.77
N THR A 131 -11.31 -16.45 -13.16
CA THR A 131 -10.41 -15.45 -12.55
C THR A 131 -10.86 -14.01 -12.79
N VAL A 132 -11.46 -13.73 -13.95
CA VAL A 132 -12.03 -12.41 -14.26
C VAL A 132 -13.24 -12.15 -13.38
N TRP A 133 -14.11 -13.16 -13.26
CA TRP A 133 -15.29 -13.05 -12.41
C TRP A 133 -14.92 -12.84 -10.94
N SER A 134 -13.90 -13.53 -10.43
CA SER A 134 -13.42 -13.32 -9.05
C SER A 134 -12.76 -11.95 -8.89
N ALA A 135 -11.84 -11.55 -9.77
CA ALA A 135 -11.17 -10.25 -9.72
C ALA A 135 -12.16 -9.08 -9.75
N SER A 136 -13.27 -9.21 -10.48
CA SER A 136 -14.33 -8.20 -10.52
C SER A 136 -15.02 -7.96 -9.17
N LEU A 137 -14.84 -8.82 -8.16
CA LEU A 137 -15.31 -8.58 -6.77
C LEU A 137 -14.59 -7.39 -6.10
N ALA A 138 -13.45 -6.98 -6.65
CA ALA A 138 -12.69 -5.79 -6.26
C ALA A 138 -13.32 -4.48 -6.78
N MET A 139 -14.39 -4.57 -7.57
CA MET A 139 -15.06 -3.44 -8.20
C MET A 139 -16.33 -3.07 -7.45
N GLU A 140 -16.78 -1.82 -7.63
CA GLU A 140 -18.09 -1.34 -7.19
C GLU A 140 -19.19 -2.15 -7.87
N LEU A 141 -20.30 -2.42 -7.16
CA LEU A 141 -21.30 -3.40 -7.59
C LEU A 141 -21.96 -3.05 -8.93
N ASN A 142 -22.33 -1.79 -9.13
CA ASN A 142 -22.97 -1.35 -10.36
C ASN A 142 -21.97 -1.30 -11.52
N PHE A 143 -20.78 -0.77 -11.26
CA PHE A 143 -19.68 -0.76 -12.23
C PHE A 143 -19.28 -2.17 -12.67
N ARG A 144 -19.22 -3.12 -11.73
CA ARG A 144 -18.85 -4.51 -11.96
C ARG A 144 -19.70 -5.17 -13.04
N GLN A 145 -21.02 -4.92 -13.03
CA GLN A 145 -21.94 -5.55 -13.99
C GLN A 145 -21.62 -5.09 -15.42
N GLU A 146 -21.46 -3.79 -15.61
CA GLU A 146 -21.09 -3.20 -16.89
C GLU A 146 -19.70 -3.61 -17.35
N PHE A 147 -18.75 -3.67 -16.41
CA PHE A 147 -17.39 -4.12 -16.68
C PHE A 147 -17.37 -5.57 -17.17
N LEU A 148 -18.04 -6.49 -16.48
CA LEU A 148 -18.11 -7.89 -16.86
C LEU A 148 -18.77 -8.09 -18.23
N ARG A 149 -19.76 -7.27 -18.57
CA ARG A 149 -20.39 -7.28 -19.89
C ARG A 149 -19.39 -6.93 -20.99
N GLN A 150 -18.63 -5.84 -20.82
CA GLN A 150 -17.60 -5.43 -21.77
C GLN A 150 -16.49 -6.47 -21.91
N ILE A 151 -16.04 -7.07 -20.80
CA ILE A 151 -15.04 -8.13 -20.85
C ILE A 151 -15.57 -9.39 -21.53
N ALA A 152 -16.84 -9.75 -21.34
CA ALA A 152 -17.44 -10.91 -21.99
C ALA A 152 -17.47 -10.79 -23.52
N GLU A 153 -17.56 -9.58 -24.06
CA GLU A 153 -17.44 -9.29 -25.50
C GLU A 153 -15.97 -9.35 -25.99
N LEU A 154 -15.02 -8.98 -25.12
CA LEU A 154 -13.59 -8.97 -25.44
C LEU A 154 -12.95 -10.37 -25.40
N VAL A 155 -13.41 -11.24 -24.50
CA VAL A 155 -12.81 -12.58 -24.30
C VAL A 155 -13.14 -13.50 -25.48
N PRO A 156 -12.14 -13.95 -26.26
CA PRO A 156 -12.38 -14.89 -27.35
C PRO A 156 -12.83 -16.25 -26.82
N GLN A 157 -13.81 -16.88 -27.46
CA GLN A 157 -14.24 -18.24 -27.08
C GLN A 157 -13.10 -19.27 -27.17
N SER A 158 -12.08 -19.00 -27.99
CA SER A 158 -10.90 -19.85 -28.12
C SER A 158 -10.07 -19.97 -26.83
N VAL A 159 -10.21 -19.01 -25.89
CA VAL A 159 -9.62 -19.07 -24.54
C VAL A 159 -10.10 -20.30 -23.79
N PHE A 160 -11.42 -20.56 -23.77
CA PHE A 160 -11.99 -21.73 -23.09
C PHE A 160 -11.66 -23.07 -23.76
N THR A 161 -11.14 -23.02 -25.00
CA THR A 161 -10.63 -24.19 -25.73
C THR A 161 -9.10 -24.31 -25.70
N GLN A 162 -8.41 -23.44 -24.95
CA GLN A 162 -6.95 -23.40 -24.81
C GLN A 162 -6.18 -23.17 -26.11
N LYS A 163 -6.85 -22.61 -27.14
CA LYS A 163 -6.23 -22.24 -28.42
C LYS A 163 -5.68 -20.83 -28.42
N THR A 164 -6.11 -20.00 -27.48
CA THR A 164 -5.70 -18.61 -27.34
C THR A 164 -5.44 -18.32 -25.88
N ASN A 165 -4.26 -17.76 -25.61
CA ASN A 165 -3.93 -17.21 -24.31
C ASN A 165 -3.80 -15.69 -24.45
N VAL A 166 -4.12 -14.97 -23.39
CA VAL A 166 -3.93 -13.52 -23.33
C VAL A 166 -3.04 -13.22 -22.14
N ALA A 167 -1.99 -12.45 -22.36
CA ALA A 167 -1.10 -11.99 -21.30
C ALA A 167 -1.24 -10.48 -21.12
N PHE A 168 -1.47 -10.06 -19.88
CA PHE A 168 -1.43 -8.66 -19.48
C PHE A 168 0.02 -8.23 -19.29
N VAL A 169 0.43 -7.15 -19.96
CA VAL A 169 1.77 -6.58 -19.84
C VAL A 169 1.65 -5.11 -19.43
N PRO A 170 1.81 -4.80 -18.14
CA PRO A 170 1.83 -3.42 -17.67
C PRO A 170 3.10 -2.73 -18.18
N VAL A 171 2.96 -1.55 -18.76
CA VAL A 171 4.09 -0.70 -19.17
C VAL A 171 4.42 0.29 -18.05
N SER A 172 3.40 0.96 -17.52
CA SER A 172 3.56 1.89 -16.40
C SER A 172 2.24 2.16 -15.69
N PHE A 173 2.33 2.34 -14.38
CA PHE A 173 1.32 3.02 -13.58
C PHE A 173 1.83 4.41 -13.19
N SER A 174 0.98 5.44 -13.26
CA SER A 174 1.32 6.74 -12.66
C SER A 174 1.28 6.66 -11.13
N PRO A 175 1.95 7.58 -10.41
CA PRO A 175 1.68 7.77 -8.99
C PRO A 175 0.18 8.02 -8.76
N PRO A 176 -0.42 7.50 -7.67
CA PRO A 176 -1.80 7.80 -7.31
C PRO A 176 -2.03 9.28 -7.06
N GLU A 177 -2.93 9.89 -7.83
CA GLU A 177 -3.35 11.27 -7.67
C GLU A 177 -4.63 11.30 -6.84
N GLN A 178 -4.58 11.87 -5.64
CA GLN A 178 -5.77 11.98 -4.80
C GLN A 178 -6.75 13.00 -5.42
N VAL A 179 -7.95 12.52 -5.79
CA VAL A 179 -9.01 13.36 -6.41
C VAL A 179 -10.02 13.82 -5.38
N SER A 180 -10.20 13.08 -4.29
CA SER A 180 -11.00 13.45 -3.13
C SER A 180 -10.55 12.65 -1.90
N GLU A 181 -11.13 12.94 -0.74
CA GLU A 181 -10.89 12.15 0.48
C GLU A 181 -11.15 10.65 0.21
N GLY A 182 -10.14 9.82 0.47
CA GLY A 182 -10.17 8.38 0.23
C GLY A 182 -10.44 7.95 -1.21
N ARG A 183 -10.15 8.79 -2.22
CA ARG A 183 -10.29 8.43 -3.65
C ARG A 183 -9.09 8.92 -4.46
N TRP A 184 -8.58 8.03 -5.32
CA TRP A 184 -7.39 8.28 -6.13
C TRP A 184 -7.64 7.93 -7.60
N LYS A 185 -6.94 8.64 -8.47
CA LYS A 185 -6.81 8.36 -9.90
C LYS A 185 -5.42 7.80 -10.18
N VAL A 186 -5.36 6.69 -10.92
CA VAL A 186 -4.12 6.08 -11.39
C VAL A 186 -4.22 5.87 -12.88
N ARG A 187 -3.24 6.37 -13.64
CA ARG A 187 -3.15 6.12 -15.07
C ARG A 187 -2.39 4.82 -15.32
N LEU A 188 -3.01 3.92 -16.07
CA LEU A 188 -2.41 2.68 -16.55
C LEU A 188 -2.13 2.78 -18.05
N VAL A 189 -0.89 2.49 -18.43
CA VAL A 189 -0.48 2.20 -19.80
C VAL A 189 -0.08 0.74 -19.85
N SER A 190 -0.72 -0.05 -20.71
CA SER A 190 -0.48 -1.49 -20.79
C SER A 190 -0.78 -2.05 -22.17
N ASN A 191 -0.37 -3.30 -22.39
CA ASN A 191 -0.70 -4.05 -23.60
C ASN A 191 -1.29 -5.41 -23.24
N LEU A 192 -2.23 -5.87 -24.04
CA LEU A 192 -2.74 -7.23 -24.05
C LEU A 192 -2.11 -7.98 -25.20
N LEU A 193 -1.36 -9.05 -24.89
CA LEU A 193 -0.74 -9.91 -25.88
C LEU A 193 -1.63 -11.13 -26.12
N PHE A 194 -2.23 -11.21 -27.30
CA PHE A 194 -2.98 -12.39 -27.73
C PHE A 194 -2.00 -13.39 -28.35
N LEU A 195 -1.89 -14.54 -27.72
CA LEU A 195 -1.01 -15.63 -28.07
C LEU A 195 -1.84 -16.76 -28.68
N LYS A 196 -1.42 -17.30 -29.82
CA LYS A 196 -2.03 -18.49 -30.43
C LYS A 196 -1.09 -19.69 -30.30
N ASP A 197 -1.69 -20.87 -30.12
CA ASP A 197 -1.00 -22.17 -30.09
C ASP A 197 0.25 -22.18 -29.16
N LEU A 198 1.44 -22.48 -29.70
CA LEU A 198 2.74 -22.62 -29.04
C LEU A 198 3.36 -21.31 -28.51
N GLY A 199 2.53 -20.33 -28.11
CA GLY A 199 2.99 -19.07 -27.53
C GLY A 199 3.46 -18.03 -28.55
N THR A 200 3.03 -18.13 -29.82
CA THR A 200 3.34 -17.09 -30.81
C THR A 200 2.41 -15.90 -30.60
N VAL A 201 2.98 -14.70 -30.47
CA VAL A 201 2.23 -13.45 -30.38
C VAL A 201 1.51 -13.20 -31.71
N ALA A 202 0.19 -13.30 -31.68
CA ALA A 202 -0.67 -13.08 -32.84
C ALA A 202 -1.09 -11.61 -32.96
N GLU A 203 -1.39 -10.97 -31.83
CA GLU A 203 -1.88 -9.60 -31.79
C GLU A 203 -1.46 -8.90 -30.49
N VAL A 204 -1.21 -7.60 -30.58
CA VAL A 204 -0.89 -6.72 -29.45
C VAL A 204 -1.92 -5.60 -29.42
N VAL A 205 -2.74 -5.58 -28.38
CA VAL A 205 -3.80 -4.57 -28.20
C VAL A 205 -3.41 -3.63 -27.07
N PRO A 206 -3.22 -2.32 -27.31
CA PRO A 206 -2.95 -1.38 -26.24
C PRO A 206 -4.20 -1.19 -25.38
N TYR A 207 -4.00 -1.19 -24.06
CA TYR A 207 -5.05 -0.94 -23.07
C TYR A 207 -4.59 0.17 -22.13
N ASN A 208 -5.02 1.39 -22.45
CA ASN A 208 -4.63 2.60 -21.73
C ASN A 208 -5.86 3.22 -21.07
N VAL A 209 -5.84 3.36 -19.75
CA VAL A 209 -7.00 3.79 -18.98
C VAL A 209 -6.59 4.65 -17.78
N ASP A 210 -7.48 5.57 -17.40
CA ASP A 210 -7.47 6.20 -16.08
C ASP A 210 -8.40 5.40 -15.16
N ILE A 211 -7.87 4.94 -14.04
CA ILE A 211 -8.53 4.08 -13.06
C ILE A 211 -8.83 4.90 -11.82
N TYR A 212 -10.07 4.84 -11.36
CA TYR A 212 -10.49 5.48 -10.11
C TYR A 212 -10.70 4.42 -9.04
N VAL A 213 -10.00 4.60 -7.93
CA VAL A 213 -10.03 3.70 -6.79
C VAL A 213 -10.46 4.49 -5.57
N ARG A 214 -11.32 3.90 -4.75
CA ARG A 214 -11.74 4.46 -3.47
C ARG A 214 -11.43 3.53 -2.32
N SER A 215 -11.22 4.12 -1.14
CA SER A 215 -11.14 3.37 0.10
C SER A 215 -12.52 2.80 0.46
N VAL A 216 -12.50 1.60 1.01
CA VAL A 216 -13.65 0.95 1.62
C VAL A 216 -13.26 0.44 2.99
N VAL A 217 -14.26 0.18 3.84
CA VAL A 217 -14.02 -0.41 5.15
C VAL A 217 -13.51 -1.84 4.94
N PRO A 218 -12.35 -2.22 5.47
CA PRO A 218 -11.88 -3.59 5.37
C PRO A 218 -12.87 -4.54 6.07
N PRO A 219 -13.06 -5.75 5.53
CA PRO A 219 -13.82 -6.76 6.23
C PRO A 219 -13.19 -7.05 7.59
N ASN A 220 -14.02 -7.18 8.63
CA ASN A 220 -13.57 -7.45 9.99
C ASN A 220 -12.76 -8.76 10.01
N SER A 221 -11.56 -8.73 10.58
CA SER A 221 -10.67 -9.90 10.69
C SER A 221 -11.33 -11.09 11.40
N GLN A 222 -12.24 -10.85 12.33
CA GLN A 222 -13.03 -11.91 12.96
C GLN A 222 -14.00 -12.59 11.98
N LEU A 223 -14.60 -11.83 11.06
CA LEU A 223 -15.44 -12.41 10.00
C LEU A 223 -14.60 -13.28 9.07
N ILE A 224 -13.41 -12.81 8.68
CA ILE A 224 -12.48 -13.58 7.84
C ILE A 224 -12.11 -14.90 8.53
N ASN A 225 -11.69 -14.85 9.79
CA ASN A 225 -11.32 -16.03 10.56
C ASN A 225 -12.49 -17.03 10.74
N ASN A 226 -13.73 -16.54 10.83
CA ASN A 226 -14.91 -17.39 10.95
C ASN A 226 -15.32 -17.98 9.59
N LEU A 227 -15.10 -17.27 8.48
CA LEU A 227 -15.32 -17.76 7.12
C LEU A 227 -14.24 -18.77 6.68
N SER A 228 -13.02 -18.64 7.21
CA SER A 228 -11.89 -19.54 6.93
C SER A 228 -11.86 -20.78 7.83
N GLN A 229 -12.67 -20.85 8.89
CA GLN A 229 -12.76 -22.04 9.74
C GLN A 229 -13.50 -23.16 9.00
N PRO A 230 -12.94 -24.38 8.92
CA PRO A 230 -13.67 -25.52 8.38
C PRO A 230 -14.89 -25.75 9.25
N SER A 231 -16.09 -25.57 8.68
CA SER A 231 -17.32 -25.93 9.35
C SER A 231 -17.23 -27.38 9.82
N ASP A 232 -17.63 -27.65 11.07
CA ASP A 232 -17.71 -28.98 11.74
C ASP A 232 -18.63 -29.99 11.02
N HIS A 233 -19.05 -29.68 9.79
CA HIS A 233 -19.75 -30.59 8.91
C HIS A 233 -18.73 -31.38 8.09
N LYS A 234 -18.79 -32.72 8.21
CA LYS A 234 -18.00 -33.69 7.45
C LYS A 234 -18.31 -33.66 5.95
N ASP A 235 -18.06 -32.55 5.27
CA ASP A 235 -18.09 -32.47 3.81
C ASP A 235 -16.70 -32.04 3.31
N PRO A 236 -15.94 -32.90 2.62
CA PRO A 236 -14.57 -32.61 2.16
C PRO A 236 -14.50 -31.60 0.99
N LYS A 237 -15.47 -30.69 0.87
CA LYS A 237 -15.62 -29.70 -0.21
C LYS A 237 -15.80 -28.29 0.34
N ASN A 238 -14.88 -27.84 1.20
CA ASN A 238 -14.83 -26.45 1.64
C ASN A 238 -14.25 -25.57 0.52
N PHE A 239 -15.08 -25.24 -0.48
CA PHE A 239 -14.77 -24.14 -1.39
C PHE A 239 -14.91 -22.82 -0.63
N PRO A 240 -14.08 -21.80 -0.92
CA PRO A 240 -14.26 -20.48 -0.34
C PRO A 240 -15.63 -19.97 -0.77
N THR A 241 -16.50 -19.71 0.20
CA THR A 241 -17.81 -19.10 -0.04
C THR A 241 -17.64 -17.78 -0.78
N LEU A 242 -18.66 -17.32 -1.52
CA LEU A 242 -18.62 -15.98 -2.14
C LEU A 242 -18.24 -14.89 -1.12
N ALA A 243 -18.75 -15.01 0.11
CA ALA A 243 -18.41 -14.10 1.20
C ALA A 243 -16.90 -14.14 1.54
N GLN A 244 -16.28 -15.33 1.54
CA GLN A 244 -14.85 -15.48 1.76
C GLN A 244 -14.03 -14.86 0.62
N GLN A 245 -14.39 -15.10 -0.64
CA GLN A 245 -13.69 -14.52 -1.80
C GLN A 245 -13.79 -12.99 -1.83
N VAL A 246 -14.98 -12.46 -1.53
CA VAL A 246 -15.17 -11.01 -1.38
C VAL A 246 -14.32 -10.47 -0.24
N ALA A 247 -14.29 -11.16 0.89
CA ALA A 247 -13.53 -10.72 2.05
C ALA A 247 -12.02 -10.70 1.77
N GLU A 248 -11.48 -11.74 1.14
CA GLU A 248 -10.07 -11.86 0.73
C GLU A 248 -9.67 -10.74 -0.23
N ILE A 249 -10.45 -10.53 -1.30
CA ILE A 249 -10.16 -9.49 -2.31
C ILE A 249 -10.25 -8.08 -1.71
N ARG A 250 -11.16 -7.87 -0.75
CA ARG A 250 -11.36 -6.56 -0.10
C ARG A 250 -10.48 -6.33 1.13
N GLN A 251 -9.54 -7.23 1.44
CA GLN A 251 -8.57 -7.02 2.54
C GLN A 251 -7.71 -5.79 2.33
N ALA A 252 -7.40 -5.45 1.06
CA ALA A 252 -6.68 -4.22 0.70
C ALA A 252 -7.48 -2.95 1.05
N ALA A 253 -8.76 -3.08 1.42
CA ALA A 253 -9.64 -1.97 1.79
C ALA A 253 -9.74 -0.90 0.69
N LEU A 254 -9.70 -1.37 -0.56
CA LEU A 254 -9.76 -0.61 -1.81
C LEU A 254 -10.84 -1.22 -2.71
N GLU A 255 -11.46 -0.38 -3.52
CA GLU A 255 -12.44 -0.77 -4.53
C GLU A 255 -12.26 0.09 -5.79
N ILE A 256 -12.34 -0.53 -6.98
CA ILE A 256 -12.34 0.19 -8.25
C ILE A 256 -13.78 0.65 -8.54
N ASP A 257 -13.99 1.95 -8.66
CA ASP A 257 -15.32 2.53 -8.92
C ASP A 257 -15.56 2.86 -10.40
N SER A 258 -14.50 3.13 -11.16
CA SER A 258 -14.61 3.44 -12.58
C SER A 258 -13.29 3.28 -13.31
N ILE A 259 -13.38 2.97 -14.61
CA ILE A 259 -12.26 2.88 -15.54
C ILE A 259 -12.66 3.67 -16.80
N ILE A 260 -11.81 4.63 -17.19
CA ILE A 260 -12.07 5.51 -18.33
C ILE A 260 -10.95 5.33 -19.36
N PRO A 261 -11.25 5.06 -20.64
CA PRO A 261 -10.23 5.01 -21.69
C PRO A 261 -9.42 6.31 -21.76
N TYR A 262 -8.09 6.18 -21.73
CA TYR A 262 -7.17 7.29 -21.89
C TYR A 262 -6.73 7.39 -23.36
N ARG A 263 -7.09 8.48 -24.05
CA ARG A 263 -6.67 8.71 -25.43
C ARG A 263 -5.42 9.59 -25.45
N ARG A 264 -4.49 9.30 -26.36
CA ARG A 264 -3.26 10.10 -26.55
C ARG A 264 -3.53 11.55 -26.95
N GLU A 265 -4.74 11.88 -27.39
CA GLU A 265 -5.18 13.23 -27.77
C GLU A 265 -5.21 14.20 -26.56
N ASP A 266 -5.26 13.67 -25.34
CA ASP A 266 -5.32 14.43 -24.08
C ASP A 266 -3.92 14.91 -23.59
N LEU A 267 -2.89 14.81 -24.44
CA LEU A 267 -1.50 15.21 -24.18
C LEU A 267 -1.15 16.64 -24.65
N ASN A 268 -2.13 17.44 -25.07
CA ASN A 268 -1.90 18.82 -25.51
C ASN A 268 -1.98 19.82 -24.36
#